data_AF-A0A482UWW2-F1
#
_entry.id   AF-A0A482UWW2-F1
#
_cell.length_a   1.000
_cell.length_b   1.000
_cell.length_c   1.000
_cell.angle_alpha   90.00
_cell.angle_beta   90.00
_cell.angle_gamma   90.00
#
_symmetry.space_group_name_H-M   'P 1'
#
loop_
_entity.id
_entity.type
_entity.pdbx_description
1 polymer ?
#
loop_
_entity_poly.entity_id
_entity_poly.type
_entity_poly.pdbx_seq_one_letter_code
_entity_poly.pdbx_strand_id
1 'polypeptide(L)'
;MMISLLLLIGLASVVAETSKISQKQLSTGEKIFIETSTGRQVLFHGVNAIVKGFPYVPATDNFNVDISLTTKDYEALQSMGMNVIRLGTMWKGAEPKQSLYNETYFDQLRLITQAASKFDIYTILDMHQDVISEVVCGEGVPDWMVDLSSLEGTKDAFPAPLADPYIAVASDGPYPTRQDCSKFNWPSYYNTVANGVAFEQLYDTSNDAWALYWKKVAQELGG
;
A
#
# COMPACT_ATOMS: atom_id res chain seq x y z
N MET A 1 23.95 -55.25 -26.68
CA MET A 1 24.15 -54.55 -25.39
C MET A 1 23.41 -53.23 -25.49
N MET A 2 22.13 -53.20 -25.13
CA MET A 2 21.28 -52.00 -25.16
C MET A 2 21.13 -51.51 -23.73
N ILE A 3 21.67 -50.33 -23.44
CA ILE A 3 21.50 -49.63 -22.17
C ILE A 3 20.22 -48.81 -22.31
N SER A 4 19.13 -49.25 -21.67
CA SER A 4 17.94 -48.42 -21.48
C SER A 4 18.24 -47.38 -20.40
N LEU A 5 18.30 -46.11 -20.80
CA LEU A 5 18.37 -44.97 -19.90
C LEU A 5 16.93 -44.61 -19.47
N LEU A 6 16.55 -44.91 -18.23
CA LEU A 6 15.31 -44.43 -17.63
C LEU A 6 15.53 -43.00 -17.13
N LEU A 7 14.93 -42.01 -17.80
CA LEU A 7 14.79 -40.66 -17.27
C LEU A 7 13.67 -40.66 -16.22
N LEU A 8 14.02 -40.46 -14.95
CA LEU A 8 13.06 -40.06 -13.91
C LEU A 8 12.87 -38.55 -14.01
N ILE A 9 11.72 -38.13 -14.52
CA ILE A 9 11.25 -36.75 -14.40
C ILE A 9 10.64 -36.61 -13.01
N GLY A 10 11.40 -36.03 -12.08
CA GLY A 10 10.87 -35.60 -10.79
C GLY A 10 9.96 -34.39 -11.01
N LEU A 11 8.65 -34.61 -11.03
CA LEU A 11 7.68 -33.53 -10.84
C LEU A 11 7.80 -33.05 -9.40
N ALA A 12 8.58 -31.98 -9.17
CA ALA A 12 8.40 -31.16 -7.98
C ALA A 12 7.05 -30.45 -8.12
N SER A 13 6.00 -31.07 -7.60
CA SER A 13 4.75 -30.38 -7.33
C SER A 13 5.04 -29.33 -6.26
N VAL A 14 5.20 -28.08 -6.69
CA VAL A 14 5.08 -26.92 -5.81
C VAL A 14 3.62 -26.93 -5.35
N VAL A 15 3.38 -27.51 -4.17
CA VAL A 15 2.10 -27.35 -3.50
C VAL A 15 2.11 -25.91 -3.04
N ALA A 16 1.46 -25.02 -3.80
CA ALA A 16 1.10 -23.71 -3.27
C ALA A 16 0.30 -23.98 -2.01
N GLU A 17 0.77 -23.48 -0.85
CA GLU A 17 -0.05 -23.56 0.36
C GLU A 17 -1.37 -22.86 0.05
N THR A 18 -2.46 -23.62 0.12
CA THR A 18 -3.78 -23.04 0.01
C THR A 18 -3.91 -21.96 1.08
N SER A 19 -4.34 -20.75 0.68
CA SER A 19 -4.59 -19.65 1.62
C SER A 19 -5.27 -20.15 2.91
N LYS A 20 -4.71 -19.79 4.07
CA LYS A 20 -5.25 -20.16 5.38
C LYS A 20 -6.72 -19.75 5.54
N ILE A 21 -7.12 -18.69 4.82
CA ILE A 21 -8.49 -18.18 4.77
C ILE A 21 -9.08 -18.32 3.37
N SER A 22 -10.35 -18.71 3.29
CA SER A 22 -11.12 -18.66 2.05
C SER A 22 -12.49 -17.98 2.26
N GLN A 23 -13.02 -17.40 1.19
CA GLN A 23 -14.39 -16.85 1.20
C GLN A 23 -15.38 -17.98 0.91
N LYS A 24 -16.41 -18.11 1.74
CA LYS A 24 -17.52 -19.06 1.57
C LYS A 24 -18.84 -18.30 1.49
N GLN A 25 -19.65 -18.64 0.48
CA GLN A 25 -21.03 -18.18 0.42
C GLN A 25 -21.95 -19.19 1.14
N LEU A 26 -22.80 -18.68 2.03
CA LEU A 26 -23.81 -19.45 2.74
C LEU A 26 -25.05 -19.65 1.86
N SER A 27 -25.93 -20.59 2.24
CA SER A 27 -27.21 -20.79 1.57
C SER A 27 -28.14 -19.57 1.67
N THR A 28 -27.93 -18.71 2.68
CA THR A 28 -28.59 -17.40 2.83
C THR A 28 -28.13 -16.36 1.80
N GLY A 29 -27.06 -16.64 1.05
CA GLY A 29 -26.42 -15.72 0.11
C GLY A 29 -25.30 -14.88 0.73
N GLU A 30 -25.18 -14.85 2.06
CA GLU A 30 -24.14 -14.14 2.80
C GLU A 30 -22.75 -14.70 2.51
N LYS A 31 -21.74 -13.83 2.46
CA LYS A 31 -20.34 -14.23 2.27
C LYS A 31 -19.58 -14.08 3.58
N ILE A 32 -18.95 -15.16 4.02
CA ILE A 32 -18.11 -15.21 5.22
C ILE A 32 -16.68 -15.59 4.86
N PHE A 33 -15.75 -15.29 5.76
CA PHE A 33 -14.40 -15.86 5.71
C PHE A 33 -14.33 -17.07 6.62
N ILE A 34 -13.70 -18.15 6.15
CA ILE A 34 -13.47 -19.36 6.93
C ILE A 34 -11.99 -19.72 6.94
N GLU A 35 -11.54 -20.29 8.04
CA GLU A 35 -10.26 -21.00 8.10
C GLU A 35 -10.37 -22.29 7.29
N THR A 36 -9.50 -22.47 6.30
CA THR A 36 -9.61 -23.56 5.32
C THR A 36 -9.37 -24.93 5.98
N SER A 37 -8.53 -25.01 7.01
CA SER A 37 -8.21 -26.26 7.72
C SER A 37 -9.33 -26.74 8.66
N THR A 38 -10.08 -25.83 9.28
CA THR A 38 -11.09 -26.19 10.29
C THR A 38 -12.53 -25.89 9.87
N GLY A 39 -12.73 -25.09 8.82
CA GLY A 39 -14.04 -24.58 8.39
C GLY A 39 -14.68 -23.58 9.36
N ARG A 40 -13.94 -23.08 10.37
CA ARG A 40 -14.45 -22.11 11.35
C ARG A 40 -14.56 -20.74 10.69
N GLN A 41 -15.63 -20.01 10.98
CA GLN A 41 -15.75 -18.62 10.56
C GLN A 41 -14.71 -17.75 11.25
N VAL A 42 -14.11 -16.84 10.50
CA VAL A 42 -13.13 -15.87 11.00
C VAL A 42 -13.77 -14.48 11.00
N LEU A 43 -13.66 -13.79 12.14
CA LEU A 43 -14.02 -12.39 12.29
C LEU A 43 -12.74 -11.61 12.52
N PHE A 44 -12.54 -10.55 11.75
CA PHE A 44 -11.31 -9.75 11.78
C PHE A 44 -11.49 -8.53 12.66
N HIS A 45 -10.66 -8.40 13.71
CA HIS A 45 -10.58 -7.20 14.55
C HIS A 45 -9.12 -6.79 14.68
N GLY A 46 -8.84 -5.51 14.44
CA GLY A 46 -7.46 -5.08 14.27
C GLY A 46 -7.29 -3.58 14.10
N VAL A 47 -6.09 -3.20 13.65
CA VAL A 47 -5.65 -1.80 13.54
C VAL A 47 -5.13 -1.48 12.13
N ASN A 48 -5.02 -0.19 11.83
CA ASN A 48 -4.28 0.30 10.65
C ASN A 48 -2.82 0.49 11.03
N ALA A 49 -1.91 0.09 10.13
CA ALA A 49 -0.47 0.32 10.25
C ALA A 49 0.03 0.90 8.93
N ILE A 50 -0.02 2.23 8.80
CA ILE A 50 0.22 2.95 7.55
C ILE A 50 1.22 4.06 7.82
N VAL A 51 2.39 3.99 7.16
CA VAL A 51 3.39 5.06 7.19
C VAL A 51 3.29 5.82 5.87
N LYS A 52 2.87 7.09 5.96
CA LYS A 52 2.46 7.90 4.81
C LYS A 52 3.58 8.74 4.19
N GLY A 53 4.68 8.92 4.90
CA GLY A 53 5.88 9.61 4.41
C GLY A 53 7.06 8.65 4.28
N PHE A 54 8.13 9.08 3.61
CA PHE A 54 9.35 8.30 3.43
C PHE A 54 9.85 7.70 4.77
N PRO A 55 10.18 6.39 4.84
CA PRO A 55 10.34 5.43 3.73
C PRO A 55 9.06 4.68 3.30
N TYR A 56 7.88 5.15 3.71
CA TYR A 56 6.54 4.62 3.37
C TYR A 56 6.24 3.22 3.92
N VAL A 57 7.07 2.72 4.84
CA VAL A 57 6.95 1.40 5.46
C VAL A 57 7.17 1.53 6.98
N PRO A 58 6.45 0.77 7.82
CA PRO A 58 6.70 0.75 9.26
C PRO A 58 8.15 0.42 9.63
N ALA A 59 8.65 1.07 10.69
CA ALA A 59 9.94 0.72 11.28
C ALA A 59 9.86 -0.66 11.94
N THR A 60 10.86 -1.51 11.73
CA THR A 60 10.89 -2.89 12.23
C THR A 60 12.02 -3.16 13.22
N ASP A 61 12.94 -2.20 13.39
CA ASP A 61 14.16 -2.31 14.18
C ASP A 61 13.98 -1.79 15.62
N ASN A 62 13.23 -0.68 15.79
CA ASN A 62 13.03 -0.02 17.07
C ASN A 62 11.56 0.28 17.31
N PHE A 63 11.09 0.03 18.53
CA PHE A 63 9.73 0.36 18.92
C PHE A 63 9.51 1.88 18.89
N ASN A 64 8.46 2.29 18.19
CA ASN A 64 7.96 3.64 18.12
C ASN A 64 6.43 3.60 18.13
N VAL A 65 5.82 4.38 19.02
CA VAL A 65 4.37 4.36 19.25
C VAL A 65 3.53 4.71 18.02
N ASP A 66 4.10 5.41 17.04
CA ASP A 66 3.38 5.94 15.88
C ASP A 66 3.66 5.16 14.59
N ILE A 67 4.88 4.67 14.40
CA ILE A 67 5.34 4.20 13.07
C ILE A 67 5.97 2.80 13.06
N SER A 68 6.02 2.06 14.17
CA SER A 68 6.67 0.75 14.18
C SER A 68 5.72 -0.44 14.04
N LEU A 69 6.28 -1.54 13.52
CA LEU A 69 5.74 -2.90 13.61
C LEU A 69 6.89 -3.84 14.00
N THR A 70 7.35 -3.71 15.23
CA THR A 70 8.34 -4.58 15.87
C THR A 70 7.66 -5.77 16.56
N THR A 71 8.46 -6.73 17.07
CA THR A 71 7.99 -7.81 17.94
C THR A 71 7.10 -7.30 19.08
N LYS A 72 7.46 -6.18 19.70
CA LYS A 72 6.70 -5.60 20.82
C LYS A 72 5.30 -5.13 20.39
N ASP A 73 5.17 -4.61 19.16
CA ASP A 73 3.88 -4.18 18.61
C ASP A 73 2.97 -5.40 18.38
N TYR A 74 3.51 -6.48 17.80
CA TYR A 74 2.76 -7.71 17.58
C TYR A 74 2.35 -8.41 18.88
N GLU A 75 3.23 -8.45 19.89
CA GLU A 75 2.91 -8.95 21.23
C GLU A 75 1.76 -8.17 21.87
N ALA A 76 1.79 -6.83 21.75
CA ALA A 76 0.73 -5.98 22.25
C ALA A 76 -0.61 -6.26 21.53
N LEU A 77 -0.61 -6.32 20.19
CA LEU A 77 -1.80 -6.64 19.40
C LEU A 77 -2.38 -8.01 19.76
N GLN A 78 -1.52 -9.03 19.87
CA GLN A 78 -1.92 -10.38 20.27
C GLN A 78 -2.51 -10.39 21.69
N SER A 79 -1.91 -9.68 22.64
CA SER A 79 -2.41 -9.59 24.02
C SER A 79 -3.80 -8.95 24.12
N MET A 80 -4.15 -8.09 23.16
CA MET A 80 -5.47 -7.47 23.04
C MET A 80 -6.46 -8.34 22.24
N GLY A 81 -6.05 -9.50 21.75
CA GLY A 81 -6.87 -10.40 20.93
C GLY A 81 -7.09 -9.90 19.50
N MET A 82 -6.27 -8.97 19.01
CA MET A 82 -6.32 -8.51 17.62
C MET A 82 -5.74 -9.59 16.70
N ASN A 83 -6.35 -9.78 15.55
CA ASN A 83 -5.97 -10.83 14.60
C ASN A 83 -5.76 -10.31 13.18
N VAL A 84 -5.83 -9.00 12.93
CA VAL A 84 -5.54 -8.43 11.62
C VAL A 84 -4.83 -7.09 11.74
N ILE A 85 -3.99 -6.77 10.77
CA ILE A 85 -3.51 -5.42 10.50
C ILE A 85 -3.90 -5.01 9.09
N ARG A 86 -4.34 -3.76 8.91
CA ARG A 86 -4.44 -3.11 7.60
C ARG A 86 -3.11 -2.39 7.35
N LEU A 87 -2.24 -3.03 6.58
CA LEU A 87 -0.88 -2.60 6.31
C LEU A 87 -0.84 -1.71 5.08
N GLY A 88 -0.32 -0.50 5.24
CA GLY A 88 -0.06 0.41 4.14
C GLY A 88 0.93 -0.17 3.15
N THR A 89 0.49 -0.37 1.92
CA THR A 89 1.32 -0.64 0.74
C THR A 89 1.26 0.59 -0.15
N MET A 90 1.95 1.66 0.23
CA MET A 90 1.97 2.92 -0.52
C MET A 90 2.53 2.70 -1.93
N TRP A 91 1.82 3.15 -2.97
CA TRP A 91 2.30 3.01 -4.36
C TRP A 91 3.59 3.81 -4.59
N LYS A 92 3.70 5.01 -4.02
CA LYS A 92 4.94 5.80 -4.05
C LYS A 92 6.16 5.07 -3.49
N GLY A 93 5.99 4.25 -2.44
CA GLY A 93 7.07 3.42 -1.88
C GLY A 93 7.45 2.25 -2.79
N ALA A 94 6.45 1.63 -3.43
CA ALA A 94 6.61 0.46 -4.28
C ALA A 94 7.19 0.79 -5.67
N GLU A 95 6.80 1.90 -6.28
CA GLU A 95 7.19 2.30 -7.63
C GLU A 95 7.59 3.79 -7.65
N PRO A 96 8.74 4.15 -7.04
CA PRO A 96 9.17 5.55 -6.92
C PRO A 96 9.44 6.21 -8.28
N LYS A 97 9.68 5.44 -9.33
CA LYS A 97 9.79 5.91 -10.72
C LYS A 97 8.99 4.96 -11.61
N GLN A 98 8.39 5.48 -12.68
CA GLN A 98 7.55 4.71 -13.58
C GLN A 98 8.28 3.45 -14.08
N SER A 99 7.65 2.29 -13.88
CA SER A 99 8.16 0.95 -14.22
C SER A 99 9.46 0.53 -13.51
N LEU A 100 9.89 1.24 -12.47
CA LEU A 100 11.04 0.89 -11.64
C LEU A 100 10.58 0.63 -10.21
N TYR A 101 10.33 -0.66 -9.93
CA TYR A 101 9.88 -1.13 -8.63
C TYR A 101 11.02 -1.17 -7.61
N ASN A 102 10.69 -0.81 -6.37
CA ASN A 102 11.61 -0.81 -5.24
C ASN A 102 11.58 -2.18 -4.54
N GLU A 103 12.48 -3.08 -4.93
CA GLU A 103 12.54 -4.42 -4.32
C GLU A 103 12.85 -4.38 -2.82
N THR A 104 13.66 -3.41 -2.36
CA THR A 104 13.94 -3.23 -0.93
C THR A 104 12.67 -2.91 -0.13
N TYR A 105 11.74 -2.15 -0.71
CA TYR A 105 10.45 -1.87 -0.09
C TYR A 105 9.58 -3.14 0.02
N PHE A 106 9.54 -3.97 -1.03
CA PHE A 106 8.82 -5.24 -1.00
C PHE A 106 9.44 -6.24 -0.02
N ASP A 107 10.77 -6.27 0.11
CA ASP A 107 11.46 -7.08 1.12
C ASP A 107 11.05 -6.67 2.54
N GLN A 108 10.94 -5.37 2.83
CA GLN A 108 10.45 -4.90 4.13
C GLN A 108 8.99 -5.27 4.38
N LEU A 109 8.11 -5.12 3.38
CA LEU A 109 6.72 -5.56 3.51
C LEU A 109 6.64 -7.07 3.78
N ARG A 110 7.46 -7.88 3.11
CA ARG A 110 7.52 -9.33 3.33
C ARG A 110 7.99 -9.68 4.73
N LEU A 111 9.00 -8.98 5.26
CA LEU A 111 9.45 -9.17 6.65
C LEU A 111 8.32 -8.84 7.64
N ILE A 112 7.57 -7.76 7.40
CA ILE A 112 6.44 -7.35 8.24
C ILE A 112 5.30 -8.38 8.19
N THR A 113 4.90 -8.86 7.00
CA THR A 113 3.81 -9.84 6.89
C THR A 113 4.20 -11.22 7.45
N GLN A 114 5.46 -11.63 7.28
CA GLN A 114 6.00 -12.84 7.89
C GLN A 114 6.13 -12.72 9.41
N ALA A 115 6.45 -11.54 9.94
CA ALA A 115 6.46 -11.31 11.37
C ALA A 115 5.03 -11.39 11.93
N ALA A 116 4.07 -10.68 11.33
CA ALA A 116 2.66 -10.71 11.74
C ALA A 116 2.08 -12.15 11.76
N SER A 117 2.41 -12.96 10.75
CA SER A 117 1.89 -14.34 10.65
C SER A 117 2.40 -15.27 11.77
N LYS A 118 3.59 -15.00 12.36
CA LYS A 118 4.10 -15.74 13.53
C LYS A 118 3.31 -15.46 14.81
N PHE A 119 2.53 -14.38 14.82
CA PHE A 119 1.64 -13.99 15.93
C PHE A 119 0.16 -14.30 15.64
N ASP A 120 -0.13 -15.07 14.58
CA ASP A 120 -1.48 -15.35 14.09
C ASP A 120 -2.27 -14.07 13.70
N ILE A 121 -1.54 -13.04 13.24
CA ILE A 121 -2.12 -11.77 12.77
C ILE A 121 -2.13 -11.78 11.23
N TYR A 122 -3.33 -11.72 10.65
CA TYR A 122 -3.55 -11.56 9.22
C TYR A 122 -3.16 -10.17 8.75
N THR A 123 -2.86 -10.02 7.47
CA THR A 123 -2.57 -8.71 6.87
C THR A 123 -3.52 -8.42 5.71
N ILE A 124 -4.13 -7.24 5.73
CA ILE A 124 -4.84 -6.65 4.59
C ILE A 124 -3.89 -5.61 3.98
N LEU A 125 -3.50 -5.81 2.73
CA LEU A 125 -2.66 -4.86 2.00
C LEU A 125 -3.51 -3.70 1.50
N ASP A 126 -3.05 -2.49 1.77
CA ASP A 126 -3.79 -1.26 1.52
C ASP A 126 -2.96 -0.28 0.69
N MET A 127 -3.26 -0.15 -0.60
CA MET A 127 -2.76 1.00 -1.38
C MET A 127 -3.49 2.24 -0.92
N HIS A 128 -2.91 2.89 0.10
CA HIS A 128 -3.49 4.05 0.74
C HIS A 128 -3.21 5.32 -0.06
N GLN A 129 -4.15 6.26 -0.03
CA GLN A 129 -3.94 7.63 -0.45
C GLN A 129 -4.84 8.56 0.38
N ASP A 130 -4.35 9.76 0.62
CA ASP A 130 -5.16 10.90 1.00
C ASP A 130 -4.71 12.08 0.16
N VAL A 131 -5.65 12.79 -0.48
CA VAL A 131 -5.35 13.89 -1.42
C VAL A 131 -4.28 13.47 -2.45
N ILE A 132 -4.39 12.24 -2.96
CA ILE A 132 -3.64 11.62 -4.06
C ILE A 132 -2.11 11.56 -3.96
N SER A 133 -1.40 12.67 -3.74
CA SER A 133 0.07 12.77 -3.84
C SER A 133 0.64 13.97 -3.07
N GLU A 134 1.91 13.84 -2.66
CA GLU A 134 2.67 14.89 -1.96
C GLU A 134 2.82 16.18 -2.76
N VAL A 135 2.74 16.11 -4.10
CA VAL A 135 2.74 17.28 -5.00
C VAL A 135 1.58 18.24 -4.75
N VAL A 136 0.49 17.76 -4.13
CA VAL A 136 -0.69 18.55 -3.74
C VAL A 136 -0.99 18.42 -2.23
N CYS A 137 0.06 18.29 -1.42
CA CYS A 137 -0.03 18.16 0.05
C CYS A 137 -0.74 16.90 0.58
N GLY A 138 -0.83 15.84 -0.25
CA GLY A 138 -1.33 14.54 0.14
C GLY A 138 -0.27 13.45 0.16
N GLU A 139 -0.71 12.21 -0.10
CA GLU A 139 0.11 11.01 -0.14
C GLU A 139 -0.59 9.90 -0.95
N GLY A 140 0.18 8.92 -1.41
CA GLY A 140 -0.37 7.70 -2.01
C GLY A 140 0.28 7.34 -3.34
N VAL A 141 -0.08 8.06 -4.39
CA VAL A 141 0.41 7.81 -5.74
C VAL A 141 1.82 8.42 -5.93
N PRO A 142 2.68 7.80 -6.75
CA PRO A 142 4.00 8.33 -7.05
C PRO A 142 3.95 9.68 -7.78
N ASP A 143 4.99 10.50 -7.63
CA ASP A 143 4.98 11.84 -8.25
C ASP A 143 4.97 11.80 -9.78
N TRP A 144 5.56 10.75 -10.39
CA TRP A 144 5.59 10.60 -11.85
C TRP A 144 4.20 10.39 -12.47
N MET A 145 3.18 10.10 -11.67
CA MET A 145 1.78 10.03 -12.09
C MET A 145 1.11 11.39 -12.25
N VAL A 146 1.64 12.42 -11.59
CA VAL A 146 0.95 13.70 -11.44
C VAL A 146 1.65 14.77 -12.26
N ASP A 147 1.00 15.19 -13.34
CA ASP A 147 1.45 16.27 -14.21
C ASP A 147 0.57 17.51 -14.01
N LEU A 148 1.13 18.57 -13.41
CA LEU A 148 0.43 19.84 -13.18
C LEU A 148 0.90 20.95 -14.11
N SER A 149 1.66 20.62 -15.16
CA SER A 149 2.24 21.60 -16.10
C SER A 149 1.18 22.49 -16.76
N SER A 150 -0.04 21.98 -16.95
CA SER A 150 -1.17 22.75 -17.50
C SER A 150 -1.67 23.87 -16.59
N LEU A 151 -1.36 23.82 -15.29
CA LEU A 151 -1.77 24.81 -14.29
C LEU A 151 -0.64 25.79 -13.93
N GLU A 152 0.60 25.51 -14.32
CA GLU A 152 1.77 26.34 -13.97
C GLU A 152 1.60 27.80 -14.43
N GLY A 153 1.87 28.74 -13.51
CA GLY A 153 1.75 30.17 -13.78
C GLY A 153 0.31 30.69 -13.94
N THR A 154 -0.70 29.84 -13.78
CA THR A 154 -2.11 30.24 -13.82
C THR A 154 -2.64 30.55 -12.40
N LYS A 155 -3.78 31.23 -12.34
CA LYS A 155 -4.53 31.45 -11.08
C LYS A 155 -5.10 30.16 -10.47
N ASP A 156 -5.18 29.09 -11.27
CA ASP A 156 -5.76 27.80 -10.90
C ASP A 156 -4.69 26.81 -10.43
N ALA A 157 -3.42 27.25 -10.36
CA ALA A 157 -2.34 26.50 -9.74
C ALA A 157 -2.65 26.16 -8.27
N PHE A 158 -2.10 25.04 -7.80
CA PHE A 158 -2.31 24.58 -6.42
C PHE A 158 -1.94 25.68 -5.41
N PRO A 159 -2.79 25.99 -4.41
CA PRO A 159 -3.96 25.24 -3.95
C PRO A 159 -5.30 25.91 -4.31
N ALA A 160 -5.43 26.56 -5.46
CA ALA A 160 -6.70 27.17 -5.85
C ALA A 160 -7.86 26.15 -5.79
N PRO A 161 -9.06 26.52 -5.27
CA PRO A 161 -9.48 27.87 -4.87
C PRO A 161 -9.24 28.21 -3.38
N LEU A 162 -8.47 27.41 -2.63
CA LEU A 162 -8.32 27.59 -1.19
C LEU A 162 -7.45 28.82 -0.82
N ALA A 163 -6.43 29.10 -1.62
CA ALA A 163 -5.54 30.24 -1.46
C ALA A 163 -4.90 30.62 -2.80
N ASP A 164 -4.15 31.72 -2.79
CA ASP A 164 -3.24 32.06 -3.87
C ASP A 164 -2.21 30.93 -4.10
N PRO A 165 -1.79 30.70 -5.36
CA PRO A 165 -0.87 29.63 -5.71
C PRO A 165 0.38 29.58 -4.83
N TYR A 166 0.72 28.37 -4.39
CA TYR A 166 1.96 28.12 -3.68
C TYR A 166 3.13 28.16 -4.66
N ILE A 167 4.26 28.67 -4.19
CA ILE A 167 5.53 28.51 -4.88
C ILE A 167 6.09 27.15 -4.44
N ALA A 168 6.38 26.25 -5.38
CA ALA A 168 7.09 25.02 -5.05
C ALA A 168 8.53 25.39 -4.63
N VAL A 169 8.89 25.13 -3.36
CA VAL A 169 10.20 25.51 -2.78
C VAL A 169 10.84 24.41 -1.94
N ALA A 170 10.29 23.21 -1.90
CA ALA A 170 10.88 22.14 -1.11
C ALA A 170 12.26 21.71 -1.67
N SER A 171 13.23 21.52 -0.78
CA SER A 171 14.61 21.14 -1.14
C SER A 171 14.73 19.67 -1.60
N ASP A 172 13.68 18.88 -1.40
CA ASP A 172 13.61 17.43 -1.60
C ASP A 172 12.60 16.99 -2.68
N GLY A 173 12.01 17.93 -3.42
CA GLY A 173 11.13 17.61 -4.56
C GLY A 173 10.24 18.78 -4.98
N PRO A 174 9.33 18.57 -5.97
CA PRO A 174 8.40 19.60 -6.44
C PRO A 174 7.22 19.80 -5.48
N TYR A 175 7.46 19.75 -4.17
CA TYR A 175 6.40 19.77 -3.17
C TYR A 175 6.20 21.19 -2.60
N PRO A 176 4.96 21.55 -2.25
CA PRO A 176 4.73 22.63 -1.30
C PRO A 176 5.44 22.34 0.03
N THR A 177 5.83 23.39 0.76
CA THR A 177 6.47 23.18 2.06
C THR A 177 5.48 22.57 3.06
N ARG A 178 5.97 21.88 4.10
CA ARG A 178 5.10 21.42 5.20
C ARG A 178 4.31 22.58 5.83
N GLN A 179 4.90 23.77 5.89
CA GLN A 179 4.22 24.96 6.37
C GLN A 179 3.04 25.33 5.47
N ASP A 180 3.22 25.28 4.15
CA ASP A 180 2.15 25.51 3.18
C ASP A 180 1.03 24.47 3.26
N CYS A 181 1.39 23.19 3.40
CA CYS A 181 0.44 22.09 3.58
C CYS A 181 -0.29 22.12 4.93
N SER A 182 0.26 22.83 5.93
CA SER A 182 -0.37 22.97 7.25
C SER A 182 -1.34 24.16 7.36
N LYS A 183 -1.47 24.99 6.31
CA LYS A 183 -2.35 26.17 6.31
C LYS A 183 -3.83 25.81 6.34
N PHE A 184 -4.19 24.65 5.80
CA PHE A 184 -5.56 24.14 5.77
C PHE A 184 -5.62 22.74 6.38
N ASN A 185 -6.81 22.33 6.80
CA ASN A 185 -7.02 20.92 7.18
C ASN A 185 -6.84 20.06 5.92
N TRP A 186 -6.11 18.94 6.04
CA TRP A 186 -5.73 18.12 4.89
C TRP A 186 -6.89 17.73 3.95
N PRO A 187 -8.12 17.40 4.41
CA PRO A 187 -9.21 17.04 3.50
C PRO A 187 -9.67 18.20 2.64
N SER A 188 -9.39 19.45 3.03
CA SER A 188 -9.76 20.61 2.23
C SER A 188 -9.08 20.58 0.86
N TYR A 189 -7.87 20.02 0.76
CA TYR A 189 -7.11 19.95 -0.50
C TYR A 189 -7.77 19.08 -1.58
N TYR A 190 -8.71 18.20 -1.22
CA TYR A 190 -9.55 17.49 -2.20
C TYR A 190 -10.32 18.45 -3.13
N ASN A 191 -10.64 19.65 -2.65
CA ASN A 191 -11.41 20.65 -3.40
C ASN A 191 -10.54 21.53 -4.31
N THR A 192 -9.23 21.24 -4.44
CA THR A 192 -8.34 22.02 -5.29
C THR A 192 -8.41 21.57 -6.75
N VAL A 193 -8.20 22.51 -7.67
CA VAL A 193 -8.18 22.22 -9.11
C VAL A 193 -7.08 21.21 -9.43
N ALA A 194 -5.88 21.39 -8.87
CA ALA A 194 -4.76 20.48 -9.08
C ALA A 194 -5.02 19.06 -8.57
N ASN A 195 -5.69 18.88 -7.42
CA ASN A 195 -6.11 17.55 -6.97
C ASN A 195 -7.11 16.92 -7.95
N GLY A 196 -8.05 17.70 -8.48
CA GLY A 196 -8.98 17.25 -9.53
C GLY A 196 -8.26 16.74 -10.78
N VAL A 197 -7.29 17.51 -11.29
CA VAL A 197 -6.45 17.13 -12.44
C VAL A 197 -5.67 15.84 -12.15
N ALA A 198 -5.08 15.70 -10.96
CA ALA A 198 -4.35 14.50 -10.59
C ALA A 198 -5.24 13.25 -10.51
N PHE A 199 -6.47 13.38 -9.98
CA PHE A 199 -7.43 12.27 -9.98
C PHE A 199 -7.90 11.92 -11.39
N GLU A 200 -8.12 12.90 -12.26
CA GLU A 200 -8.43 12.67 -13.68
C GLU A 200 -7.32 11.86 -14.35
N GLN A 201 -6.04 12.20 -14.13
CA GLN A 201 -4.91 11.43 -14.65
C GLN A 201 -4.85 9.99 -14.13
N LEU A 202 -5.17 9.76 -12.86
CA LEU A 202 -5.29 8.40 -12.32
C LEU A 202 -6.33 7.59 -13.08
N TYR A 203 -7.51 8.16 -13.31
CA TYR A 203 -8.64 7.47 -13.94
C TYR A 203 -8.57 7.37 -15.47
N ASP A 204 -7.92 8.30 -16.16
CA ASP A 204 -7.95 8.36 -17.62
C ASP A 204 -6.68 7.80 -18.26
N THR A 205 -5.51 8.09 -17.71
CA THR A 205 -4.22 7.81 -18.38
C THR A 205 -3.39 6.73 -17.70
N SER A 206 -3.75 6.34 -16.47
CA SER A 206 -2.83 5.61 -15.61
C SER A 206 -3.38 4.33 -14.98
N ASN A 207 -4.59 3.90 -15.37
CA ASN A 207 -5.20 2.67 -14.89
C ASN A 207 -4.31 1.43 -15.11
N ASP A 208 -3.58 1.38 -16.22
CA ASP A 208 -2.68 0.27 -16.53
C ASP A 208 -1.52 0.21 -15.54
N ALA A 209 -0.92 1.36 -15.20
CA ALA A 209 0.16 1.41 -14.23
C ALA A 209 -0.32 1.02 -12.83
N TRP A 210 -1.52 1.47 -12.44
CA TRP A 210 -2.14 1.07 -11.16
C TRP A 210 -2.43 -0.44 -11.10
N ALA A 211 -2.91 -1.02 -12.19
CA ALA A 211 -3.14 -2.46 -12.29
C ALA A 211 -1.82 -3.25 -12.26
N LEU A 212 -0.78 -2.76 -12.93
CA LEU A 212 0.57 -3.35 -12.89
C LEU A 212 1.18 -3.28 -11.49
N TYR A 213 0.95 -2.19 -10.76
CA TYR A 213 1.33 -2.07 -9.36
C TYR A 213 0.66 -3.17 -8.52
N TRP A 214 -0.65 -3.34 -8.60
CA TRP A 214 -1.34 -4.39 -7.85
C TRP A 214 -0.92 -5.80 -8.26
N LYS A 215 -0.63 -6.01 -9.55
CA LYS A 215 -0.05 -7.26 -10.04
C LYS A 215 1.30 -7.51 -9.37
N LYS A 216 2.19 -6.52 -9.29
CA LYS A 216 3.48 -6.65 -8.62
C LYS A 216 3.30 -6.93 -7.12
N VAL A 217 2.41 -6.21 -6.42
CA VAL A 217 2.09 -6.48 -5.01
C VAL A 217 1.64 -7.93 -4.81
N ALA A 218 0.75 -8.43 -5.65
CA ALA A 218 0.28 -9.81 -5.58
C ALA A 218 1.39 -10.84 -5.87
N GLN A 219 2.29 -10.55 -6.81
CA GLN A 219 3.46 -11.39 -7.10
C GLN A 219 4.42 -11.43 -5.91
N GLU A 220 4.63 -10.31 -5.24
CA GLU A 220 5.55 -10.22 -4.12
C GLU A 220 4.97 -10.77 -2.82
N LEU A 221 3.67 -10.60 -2.54
CA LEU A 221 3.10 -10.86 -1.22
C LEU A 221 1.94 -11.86 -1.21
N GLY A 222 1.52 -12.39 -2.36
CA GLY A 222 0.37 -13.29 -2.48
C GLY A 222 0.68 -14.79 -2.27
N GLY A 223 1.91 -15.12 -1.90
CA GLY A 223 2.39 -16.50 -1.66
C GLY A 223 2.17 -16.99 -0.24
#